data_AF-A0A1Q9LEU1-F1
#
_entry.id   AF-A0A1Q9LEU1-F1
#
_cell.length_a   1.000
_cell.length_b   1.000
_cell.length_c   1.000
_cell.angle_alpha   90.00
_cell.angle_beta   90.00
_cell.angle_gamma   90.00
#
_symmetry.space_group_name_H-M   'P 1'
#
loop_
_entity.id
_entity.type
_entity.pdbx_description
1 polymer ?
#
loop_
_entity_poly.entity_id
_entity_poly.type
_entity_poly.pdbx_seq_one_letter_code
_entity_poly.pdbx_strand_id
1 'polypeptide(L)'
;MAGASVPVKIDQETHSLLAHAATALRTTQKDLLEAAVREYLAARREEIRESLQRTMQLIDGSDASRVAVLSGLSPERLDELGGVSES
;
A
#
# COMPACT_ATOMS: atom_id res chain seq x y z
N MET A 1 -21.63 10.60 -17.80
CA MET A 1 -21.64 11.24 -16.47
C MET A 1 -20.31 11.96 -16.29
N ALA A 2 -20.27 13.27 -16.51
CA ALA A 2 -19.03 14.04 -16.32
C ALA A 2 -18.77 14.18 -14.82
N GLY A 3 -17.89 13.32 -14.28
CA GLY A 3 -17.47 13.38 -12.89
C GLY A 3 -16.72 14.67 -12.61
N ALA A 4 -16.96 15.27 -11.44
CA ALA A 4 -16.26 16.46 -10.98
C ALA A 4 -14.73 16.23 -11.02
N SER A 5 -14.01 17.10 -11.72
CA SER A 5 -12.55 17.09 -11.74
C SER A 5 -12.00 17.88 -10.56
N VAL A 6 -11.10 17.28 -9.79
CA VAL A 6 -10.37 17.97 -8.71
C VAL A 6 -8.99 18.37 -9.22
N PRO A 7 -8.54 19.62 -8.99
CA PRO A 7 -7.20 20.04 -9.41
C PRO A 7 -6.13 19.29 -8.61
N VAL A 8 -5.15 18.71 -9.31
CA VAL A 8 -3.99 18.04 -8.71
C VAL A 8 -2.75 18.89 -9.02
N LYS A 9 -2.02 19.27 -7.97
CA LYS A 9 -0.73 19.95 -8.14
C LYS A 9 0.35 18.90 -8.41
N ILE A 10 1.06 19.09 -9.52
CA ILE A 10 2.25 18.34 -9.88
C ILE A 10 3.36 19.32 -10.25
N ASP A 11 4.60 18.91 -10.15
CA ASP A 11 5.73 19.72 -10.58
C ASP A 11 5.77 19.84 -12.12
N GLN A 12 6.57 20.79 -12.61
CA GLN A 12 6.62 21.12 -14.03
C GLN A 12 7.28 20.02 -14.89
N GLU A 13 8.22 19.27 -14.33
CA GLU A 13 8.89 18.18 -15.03
C GLU A 13 7.91 17.03 -15.26
N THR A 14 7.21 16.62 -14.20
CA THR A 14 6.17 15.57 -14.25
C THR A 14 5.03 15.97 -15.18
N HIS A 15 4.59 17.23 -15.18
CA HIS A 15 3.56 17.71 -16.11
C HIS A 15 4.01 17.60 -17.57
N SER A 16 5.27 17.91 -17.85
CA SER A 16 5.83 17.82 -19.21
C SER A 16 5.89 16.38 -19.70
N LEU A 17 6.29 15.45 -18.83
CA LEU A 17 6.26 14.01 -19.11
C LEU A 17 4.84 13.52 -19.38
N LEU A 18 3.87 13.93 -18.55
CA LEU A 18 2.46 13.58 -18.71
C LEU A 18 1.91 14.07 -20.06
N ALA A 19 2.26 15.29 -20.46
CA ALA A 19 1.83 15.87 -21.73
C ALA A 19 2.38 15.10 -22.95
N HIS A 20 3.67 14.76 -22.92
CA HIS A 20 4.31 13.97 -23.99
C HIS A 20 3.71 12.56 -24.07
N ALA A 21 3.54 11.89 -22.94
CA ALA A 21 2.97 10.55 -22.88
C ALA A 21 1.52 10.52 -23.36
N ALA A 22 0.69 11.48 -22.94
CA ALA A 22 -0.70 11.58 -23.39
C ALA A 22 -0.80 11.76 -24.91
N THR A 23 0.08 12.58 -25.49
CA THR A 23 0.19 12.78 -26.95
C THR A 23 0.58 11.48 -27.66
N ALA A 24 1.62 10.81 -27.18
CA ALA A 24 2.10 9.56 -27.76
C ALA A 24 1.04 8.45 -27.72
N LEU A 25 0.28 8.36 -26.62
CA LEU A 25 -0.75 7.36 -26.39
C LEU A 25 -2.13 7.75 -26.96
N ARG A 26 -2.25 8.92 -27.60
CA ARG A 26 -3.51 9.46 -28.14
C ARG A 26 -4.64 9.46 -27.10
N THR A 27 -4.30 9.80 -25.87
CA THR A 27 -5.24 9.87 -24.74
C THR A 27 -5.21 11.27 -24.12
N THR A 28 -6.12 11.55 -23.19
CA THR A 28 -6.08 12.80 -22.42
C THR A 28 -5.11 12.65 -21.25
N GLN A 29 -4.50 13.77 -20.83
CA GLN A 29 -3.64 13.77 -19.63
C GLN A 29 -4.40 13.32 -18.38
N LYS A 30 -5.71 13.63 -18.31
CA LYS A 30 -6.60 13.18 -17.23
C LYS A 30 -6.70 11.65 -17.22
N ASP A 31 -7.07 11.06 -18.35
CA ASP A 31 -7.30 9.61 -18.42
C ASP A 31 -6.00 8.83 -18.19
N LEU A 32 -4.88 9.37 -18.69
CA LEU A 32 -3.56 8.82 -18.42
C LEU A 32 -3.21 8.87 -16.92
N LEU A 33 -3.45 10.01 -16.26
CA LEU A 33 -3.21 10.17 -14.84
C LEU A 33 -4.09 9.21 -14.00
N GLU A 34 -5.37 9.09 -14.35
CA GLU A 34 -6.28 8.16 -13.67
C GLU A 34 -5.84 6.70 -13.82
N ALA A 35 -5.41 6.29 -15.02
CA ALA A 35 -4.89 4.95 -15.26
C ALA A 35 -3.58 4.70 -14.49
N ALA A 36 -2.63 5.63 -14.55
CA ALA A 36 -1.34 5.53 -13.88
C ALA A 36 -1.49 5.42 -12.35
N VAL A 37 -2.38 6.20 -11.75
CA VAL A 37 -2.65 6.12 -10.29
C VAL A 37 -3.22 4.76 -9.92
N ARG A 38 -4.19 4.24 -10.69
CA ARG A 38 -4.78 2.92 -10.41
C ARG A 38 -3.75 1.81 -10.55
N GLU A 39 -2.91 1.87 -11.57
CA GLU A 39 -1.85 0.90 -11.81
C GLU A 39 -0.78 0.94 -10.71
N TYR A 40 -0.32 2.13 -10.33
CA TYR A 40 0.64 2.32 -9.24
C TYR A 40 0.13 1.72 -7.93
N LEU A 41 -1.14 1.96 -7.59
CA LEU A 41 -1.78 1.41 -6.39
C LEU A 41 -2.00 -0.10 -6.50
N ALA A 42 -2.34 -0.61 -7.69
CA ALA A 42 -2.53 -2.05 -7.90
C ALA A 42 -1.20 -2.81 -7.75
N ALA A 43 -0.11 -2.29 -8.33
CA ALA A 43 1.22 -2.87 -8.22
C ALA A 43 1.74 -2.91 -6.78
N ARG A 44 1.39 -1.90 -5.97
CA ARG A 44 1.77 -1.81 -4.55
C ARG A 44 0.73 -2.38 -3.59
N ARG A 45 -0.32 -3.02 -4.09
CA ARG A 45 -1.39 -3.56 -3.23
C ARG A 45 -0.88 -4.60 -2.25
N GLU A 46 0.14 -5.36 -2.65
CA GLU A 46 0.75 -6.36 -1.79
C GLU A 46 1.63 -5.72 -0.71
N GLU A 47 2.46 -4.73 -1.03
CA GLU A 47 3.19 -3.92 -0.03
C GLU A 47 2.25 -3.28 0.99
N ILE A 48 1.11 -2.76 0.52
CA ILE A 48 0.09 -2.16 1.39
C ILE A 48 -0.53 -3.22 2.30
N ARG A 49 -0.87 -4.41 1.77
CA ARG A 49 -1.39 -5.52 2.57
C ARG A 49 -0.40 -6.02 3.59
N GLU A 50 0.86 -6.22 3.20
CA GLU A 50 1.92 -6.65 4.12
C GLU A 50 2.14 -5.62 5.22
N SER A 51 2.17 -4.33 4.88
CA SER A 51 2.25 -3.26 5.88
C SER A 51 1.04 -3.28 6.81
N LEU A 52 -0.18 -3.45 6.28
CA LEU A 52 -1.40 -3.48 7.10
C LEU A 52 -1.43 -4.69 8.02
N GLN A 53 -1.06 -5.88 7.52
CA GLN A 53 -0.96 -7.10 8.33
C GLN A 53 0.08 -6.96 9.41
N ARG A 54 1.27 -6.44 9.09
CA ARG A 54 2.31 -6.18 10.09
C ARG A 54 1.83 -5.19 11.16
N THR A 55 1.12 -4.14 10.76
CA THR A 55 0.50 -3.21 11.71
C THR A 55 -0.60 -3.88 12.54
N MET A 56 -1.45 -4.72 11.95
CA MET A 56 -2.48 -5.45 12.71
C MET A 56 -1.88 -6.46 13.68
N GLN A 57 -0.82 -7.17 13.32
CA GLN A 57 -0.09 -8.07 14.22
C GLN A 57 0.51 -7.33 15.41
N LEU A 58 0.97 -6.08 15.22
CA LEU A 58 1.44 -5.25 16.34
C LEU A 58 0.30 -4.75 17.24
N ILE A 59 -0.90 -4.60 16.69
CA ILE A 59 -2.07 -4.01 17.38
C ILE A 59 -2.96 -5.08 18.03
N ASP A 60 -2.89 -6.34 17.59
CA ASP A 60 -3.72 -7.46 18.07
C ASP A 60 -3.68 -7.61 19.60
N GLY A 61 -2.68 -7.05 20.27
CA GLY A 61 -2.71 -6.81 21.71
C GLY A 61 -2.54 -8.06 22.56
N SER A 62 -2.59 -9.23 21.93
CA SER A 62 -2.30 -10.55 22.47
C SER A 62 -0.87 -10.62 23.04
N ASP A 63 -0.72 -11.37 24.12
CA ASP A 63 0.59 -11.57 24.75
C ASP A 63 1.53 -12.33 23.81
N ALA A 64 0.98 -13.20 22.96
CA ALA A 64 1.69 -13.85 21.87
C ALA A 64 2.32 -12.84 20.89
N SER A 65 1.56 -11.82 20.45
CA SER A 65 2.08 -10.78 19.55
C SER A 65 3.18 -9.95 20.20
N ARG A 66 3.07 -9.66 21.50
CA ARG A 66 4.11 -8.93 22.26
C ARG A 66 5.38 -9.75 22.42
N VAL A 67 5.24 -11.04 22.74
CA VAL A 67 6.37 -11.97 22.86
C VAL A 67 7.04 -12.22 21.51
N ALA A 68 6.30 -12.29 20.40
CA ALA A 68 6.85 -12.36 19.04
C ALA A 68 7.71 -11.13 18.71
N VAL A 69 7.24 -9.93 19.03
CA VAL A 69 7.99 -8.69 18.81
C VAL A 69 9.27 -8.62 19.65
N LEU A 70 9.21 -9.04 20.92
CA LEU A 70 10.36 -9.02 21.84
C LEU A 70 11.39 -10.11 21.52
N SER A 71 10.96 -11.28 21.05
CA SER A 71 11.83 -12.42 20.74
C SER A 71 12.32 -12.45 19.30
N GLY A 72 11.68 -11.70 18.40
CA GLY A 72 11.96 -11.72 16.95
C GLY A 72 11.53 -13.03 16.27
N LEU A 73 10.80 -13.90 16.96
CA LEU A 73 10.26 -15.15 16.43
C LEU A 73 8.85 -14.92 15.88
N SER A 74 8.50 -15.62 14.81
CA SER A 74 7.14 -15.54 14.27
C SER A 74 6.12 -16.22 15.21
N PRO A 75 4.82 -15.84 15.17
CA PRO A 75 3.79 -16.42 16.03
C PRO A 75 3.69 -17.94 15.88
N GLU A 76 3.88 -18.46 14.68
CA GLU A 76 3.85 -19.89 14.37
C GLU A 76 4.99 -20.62 15.08
N ARG A 77 6.17 -19.98 15.17
CA ARG A 77 7.33 -20.55 15.84
C ARG A 77 7.20 -20.52 17.37
N LEU A 78 6.45 -19.57 17.92
CA LEU A 78 6.11 -19.54 19.34
C LEU A 78 5.14 -20.66 19.72
N ASP A 79 4.16 -20.95 18.84
CA ASP A 79 3.20 -22.04 19.05
C ASP A 79 3.90 -23.41 19.10
N GLU A 80 4.88 -23.64 18.20
CA GLU A 80 5.72 -24.84 18.20
C GLU A 80 6.58 -25.01 19.47
N LEU A 81 6.87 -23.92 20.18
CA LEU A 81 7.69 -23.90 21.39
C LEU A 81 6.85 -23.98 22.68
N GLY A 82 5.54 -24.21 22.56
CA GLY A 82 4.62 -24.36 23.68
C GLY A 82 3.60 -23.22 23.82
N GLY A 83 3.60 -22.25 22.91
CA GLY A 83 2.63 -21.16 22.86
C GLY A 83 2.77 -20.14 23.99
N VAL A 84 2.03 -19.03 23.89
CA VAL A 84 1.89 -18.03 24.96
C VAL A 84 0.44 -18.04 25.41
N SER A 85 0.21 -18.31 26.70
CA SER A 85 -1.15 -18.27 27.27
C SER A 85 -1.65 -16.84 27.39
N GLU A 86 -2.81 -16.57 26.80
CA GLU A 86 -3.55 -15.31 26.96
C GLU A 86 -4.06 -15.22 28.41
N SER A 87 -3.78 -14.11 29.10
CA SER A 87 -4.20 -13.86 30.49
C SER A 87 -5.44 -12.97 30.58
#